data_AF-A0A957YZK7-F1
#
_entry.id   AF-A0A957YZK7-F1
#
_cell.length_a   1.000
_cell.length_b   1.000
_cell.length_c   1.000
_cell.angle_alpha   90.00
_cell.angle_beta   90.00
_cell.angle_gamma   90.00
#
_symmetry.space_group_name_H-M   'P 1'
#
loop_
_entity.id
_entity.type
_entity.pdbx_description
1 polymer ?
#
loop_
_entity_poly.entity_id
_entity_poly.type
_entity_poly.pdbx_seq_one_letter_code
_entity_poly.pdbx_strand_id
1 'polypeptide(L)'
;LALFGLSPAYALNLLSALFGALTVSLLYLTLLAWLQSTRGIRRLVALVAALLLALNPTFWSQSLIAEVYTLHAFFLLLILHLAYRLIGVHDEQRNTHAEGAEEEVLHQHTSVSATPATLVLVLMLVVGLSFTHHAMTLMVLPSLGIALWWSRPRWGANPRTWLLLPLALLTPLLLYLYLPLRSGPGPSPWYHQPLGDAPLTLYHNDWTSFLAFVSGRSIAVGFRELSGAVAQLSQAWLLWRLHFFLPGLVLIVLGLYVLLRARNWPVLALTVPLFLLQQGFNLFYNIGDILVYYIPLYLVGTIWLAFAVDAIGGSMANVEQKVTEEERAADEQAQMAPAANWREKQRAKEKRPPALPLSALLVLTVFWLPFQLGQTYFSQLDQSAVTGARTLWDPIAQAAPPNAILISNDRNEIVPLFYYQAVAGKLTGVTGLFPGIAPDARFADIAATVSTALSTSRDRPVYLIKAMPGLAARFDLTPATPPLVAVHERTAVQPTVAVNQPYGPLTLLGFDWQRHTENVVVTLYWQVDEQLAQDYTTTVQLLDGNGAKLAQDDAPPGGRYYPTSLWKVGEVLVEQHALALDAAAAPATLLVALYDRATVTNLAPPLELSFTATGVTQP
;
A
#
# COMPACT_ATOMS: atom_id res chain seq x y z
N LEU A 1 16.00 -3.33 -19.58
CA LEU A 1 15.42 -1.98 -19.73
C LEU A 1 16.43 -0.89 -19.40
N ALA A 2 17.05 -0.89 -18.21
CA ALA A 2 18.15 0.04 -17.90
C ALA A 2 19.37 -0.11 -18.85
N LEU A 3 19.73 -1.35 -19.21
CA LEU A 3 20.76 -1.64 -20.22
C LEU A 3 20.43 -1.10 -21.62
N PHE A 4 19.18 -0.72 -21.88
CA PHE A 4 18.72 -0.15 -23.15
C PHE A 4 18.48 1.38 -23.05
N GLY A 5 19.06 2.04 -22.02
CA GLY A 5 19.01 3.50 -21.87
C GLY A 5 17.74 4.05 -21.20
N LEU A 6 16.83 3.19 -20.71
CA LEU A 6 15.69 3.65 -19.90
C LEU A 6 16.13 3.95 -18.47
N SER A 7 15.58 5.01 -17.87
CA SER A 7 15.86 5.30 -16.46
C SER A 7 15.43 4.13 -15.56
N PRO A 8 16.15 3.85 -14.46
CA PRO A 8 15.79 2.78 -13.53
C PRO A 8 14.36 2.90 -13.01
N ALA A 9 13.90 4.12 -12.72
CA ALA A 9 12.53 4.37 -12.26
C ALA A 9 11.47 4.04 -13.32
N TYR A 10 11.72 4.39 -14.59
CA TYR A 10 10.82 4.02 -15.68
C TYR A 10 10.80 2.49 -15.88
N ALA A 11 11.97 1.86 -15.84
CA ALA A 11 12.11 0.41 -15.98
C ALA A 11 11.34 -0.36 -14.89
N LEU A 12 11.39 0.11 -13.64
CA LEU A 12 10.64 -0.50 -12.52
C LEU A 12 9.13 -0.32 -12.67
N ASN A 13 8.64 0.86 -13.04
CA ASN A 13 7.21 1.06 -13.30
C ASN A 13 6.71 0.18 -14.46
N LEU A 14 7.48 0.09 -15.55
CA LEU A 14 7.15 -0.79 -16.68
C LEU A 14 7.12 -2.26 -16.26
N LEU A 15 7.95 -2.66 -15.29
CA LEU A 15 7.95 -4.03 -14.76
C LEU A 15 6.62 -4.37 -14.06
N SER A 16 6.08 -3.44 -13.27
CA SER A 16 4.77 -3.63 -12.62
C SER A 16 3.64 -3.77 -13.63
N ALA A 17 3.64 -2.97 -14.70
CA ALA A 17 2.68 -3.09 -15.80
C ALA A 17 2.84 -4.41 -16.57
N LEU A 18 4.09 -4.83 -16.85
CA LEU A 18 4.39 -6.09 -17.52
C LEU A 18 3.86 -7.29 -16.71
N PHE A 19 4.16 -7.36 -15.42
CA PHE A 19 3.66 -8.45 -14.59
C PHE A 19 2.15 -8.38 -14.34
N GLY A 20 1.56 -7.17 -14.36
CA GLY A 20 0.11 -7.01 -14.40
C GLY A 20 -0.49 -7.70 -15.62
N ALA A 21 0.02 -7.39 -16.81
CA ALA A 21 -0.42 -8.00 -18.07
C ALA A 21 -0.14 -9.51 -18.15
N LEU A 22 1.02 -9.97 -17.67
CA LEU A 22 1.36 -11.39 -17.60
C LEU A 22 0.45 -12.16 -16.65
N THR A 23 0.07 -11.58 -15.50
CA THR A 23 -0.87 -12.20 -14.55
C THR A 23 -2.24 -12.39 -15.19
N VAL A 24 -2.78 -11.35 -15.84
CA VAL A 24 -4.08 -11.41 -16.55
C VAL A 24 -4.04 -12.44 -17.68
N SER A 25 -2.96 -12.46 -18.44
CA SER A 25 -2.76 -13.44 -19.52
C SER A 25 -2.67 -14.87 -18.99
N LEU A 26 -1.93 -15.08 -17.90
CA LEU A 26 -1.82 -16.37 -17.25
C LEU A 26 -3.15 -16.82 -16.63
N LEU A 27 -3.97 -15.89 -16.13
CA LEU A 27 -5.31 -16.21 -15.61
C LEU A 27 -6.21 -16.71 -16.73
N TYR A 28 -6.21 -16.04 -17.87
CA TYR A 28 -6.93 -16.49 -19.06
C TYR A 28 -6.52 -17.93 -19.44
N LEU A 29 -5.21 -18.20 -19.57
CA LEU A 29 -4.70 -19.52 -19.92
C LEU A 29 -5.01 -20.59 -18.86
N THR A 30 -4.94 -20.21 -17.58
CA THR A 30 -5.28 -21.10 -16.47
C THR A 30 -6.75 -21.48 -16.50
N LEU A 31 -7.65 -20.51 -16.70
CA LEU A 31 -9.08 -20.78 -16.79
C LEU A 31 -9.44 -21.60 -18.02
N LEU A 32 -8.80 -21.37 -19.18
CA LEU A 32 -8.97 -22.23 -20.35
C LEU A 32 -8.63 -23.70 -20.05
N ALA A 33 -7.64 -23.92 -19.19
CA ALA A 33 -7.20 -25.25 -18.80
C ALA A 33 -8.03 -25.87 -17.65
N TRP A 34 -8.80 -25.08 -16.90
CA TRP A 34 -9.51 -25.58 -15.70
C TRP A 34 -11.01 -25.71 -15.92
N LEU A 35 -11.59 -24.85 -16.75
CA LEU A 35 -13.01 -24.84 -17.08
C LEU A 35 -13.38 -26.00 -18.01
N GLN A 36 -14.63 -26.47 -17.90
CA GLN A 36 -15.08 -27.74 -18.49
C GLN A 36 -16.13 -27.59 -19.60
N SER A 37 -16.70 -26.39 -19.79
CA SER A 37 -17.72 -26.16 -20.82
C SER A 37 -17.18 -26.26 -22.27
N THR A 38 -18.02 -25.94 -23.26
CA THR A 38 -17.62 -25.94 -24.67
C THR A 38 -16.49 -24.94 -24.93
N ARG A 39 -15.69 -25.16 -25.99
CA ARG A 39 -14.53 -24.30 -26.30
C ARG A 39 -14.90 -22.82 -26.44
N GLY A 40 -16.08 -22.52 -26.99
CA GLY A 40 -16.57 -21.15 -27.15
C GLY A 40 -16.86 -20.49 -25.80
N ILE A 41 -17.65 -21.15 -24.96
CA ILE A 41 -18.03 -20.64 -23.64
C ILE A 41 -16.81 -20.47 -22.74
N ARG A 42 -15.93 -21.48 -22.65
CA ARG A 42 -14.68 -21.38 -21.85
C ARG A 42 -13.83 -20.17 -22.21
N ARG A 43 -13.67 -19.90 -23.51
CA ARG A 43 -12.90 -18.74 -23.99
C ARG A 43 -13.53 -17.42 -23.58
N LEU A 44 -14.85 -17.32 -23.68
CA LEU A 44 -15.58 -16.13 -23.31
C LEU A 44 -15.55 -15.89 -21.80
N VAL A 45 -15.77 -16.95 -21.00
CA VAL A 45 -15.69 -16.89 -19.53
C VAL A 45 -14.29 -16.53 -19.06
N ALA A 46 -13.26 -17.17 -19.62
CA ALA A 46 -11.87 -16.85 -19.31
C ALA A 46 -11.52 -15.40 -19.66
N LEU A 47 -12.03 -14.87 -20.78
CA LEU A 47 -11.84 -13.48 -21.17
C LEU A 47 -12.53 -12.51 -20.18
N VAL A 48 -13.79 -12.77 -19.83
CA VAL A 48 -14.54 -11.95 -18.86
C VAL A 48 -13.84 -11.92 -17.51
N ALA A 49 -13.38 -13.08 -17.01
CA ALA A 49 -12.65 -13.19 -15.75
C ALA A 49 -11.30 -12.48 -15.80
N ALA A 50 -10.55 -12.61 -16.90
CA ALA A 50 -9.29 -11.90 -17.10
C ALA A 50 -9.50 -10.38 -17.09
N LEU A 51 -10.52 -9.87 -17.78
CA LEU A 51 -10.89 -8.46 -17.78
C LEU A 51 -11.37 -7.97 -16.40
N LEU A 52 -12.09 -8.82 -15.66
CA LEU A 52 -12.52 -8.51 -14.29
C LEU A 52 -11.32 -8.28 -13.37
N LEU A 53 -10.28 -9.12 -13.46
CA LEU A 53 -9.03 -8.89 -12.72
C LEU A 53 -8.28 -7.66 -13.25
N ALA A 54 -8.20 -7.49 -14.57
CA ALA A 54 -7.48 -6.36 -15.19
C ALA A 54 -8.08 -5.00 -14.79
N LEU A 55 -9.40 -4.92 -14.66
CA LEU A 55 -10.15 -3.71 -14.27
C LEU A 55 -10.48 -3.67 -12.78
N ASN A 56 -10.01 -4.63 -11.99
CA ASN A 56 -10.08 -4.58 -10.54
C ASN A 56 -9.28 -3.36 -10.07
N PRO A 57 -9.89 -2.36 -9.39
CA PRO A 57 -9.24 -1.08 -9.16
C PRO A 57 -7.96 -1.18 -8.34
N THR A 58 -7.91 -2.09 -7.36
CA THR A 58 -6.68 -2.35 -6.61
C THR A 58 -5.60 -2.96 -7.50
N PHE A 59 -5.88 -4.05 -8.22
CA PHE A 59 -4.89 -4.69 -9.09
C PHE A 59 -4.39 -3.77 -10.20
N TRP A 60 -5.29 -2.97 -10.79
CA TRP A 60 -4.96 -1.97 -11.80
C TRP A 60 -4.06 -0.89 -11.22
N SER A 61 -4.37 -0.33 -10.05
CA SER A 61 -3.51 0.67 -9.40
C SER A 61 -2.07 0.16 -9.24
N GLN A 62 -1.92 -1.09 -8.78
CA GLN A 62 -0.60 -1.72 -8.57
C GLN A 62 0.11 -2.08 -9.89
N SER A 63 -0.59 -2.06 -11.01
CA SER A 63 0.00 -2.21 -12.35
C SER A 63 0.53 -0.89 -12.92
N LEU A 64 0.20 0.25 -12.31
CA LEU A 64 0.62 1.59 -12.76
C LEU A 64 1.75 2.20 -11.93
N ILE A 65 2.08 1.60 -10.79
CA ILE A 65 3.12 2.08 -9.88
C ILE A 65 4.17 0.99 -9.64
N ALA A 66 5.41 1.41 -9.39
CA ALA A 66 6.55 0.52 -9.13
C ALA A 66 6.44 -0.18 -7.76
N GLU A 67 5.52 -1.13 -7.67
CA GLU A 67 5.21 -1.93 -6.48
C GLU A 67 5.32 -3.43 -6.75
N VAL A 68 5.43 -4.20 -5.66
CA VAL A 68 5.71 -5.64 -5.69
C VAL A 68 4.50 -6.50 -6.04
N TYR A 69 3.27 -5.99 -5.94
CA TYR A 69 2.10 -6.83 -5.85
C TYR A 69 1.71 -7.55 -7.16
N THR A 70 1.97 -6.97 -8.33
CA THR A 70 1.63 -7.62 -9.61
C THR A 70 2.55 -8.80 -9.91
N LEU A 71 3.84 -8.70 -9.57
CA LEU A 71 4.78 -9.82 -9.65
C LEU A 71 4.43 -10.93 -8.65
N HIS A 72 4.00 -10.58 -7.43
CA HIS A 72 3.54 -11.57 -6.47
C HIS A 72 2.27 -12.30 -6.96
N ALA A 73 1.30 -11.57 -7.53
CA ALA A 73 0.10 -12.16 -8.11
C ALA A 73 0.41 -13.11 -9.27
N PHE A 74 1.37 -12.74 -10.13
CA PHE A 74 1.88 -13.61 -11.20
C PHE A 74 2.44 -14.92 -10.64
N PHE A 75 3.35 -14.84 -9.66
CA PHE A 75 3.94 -16.02 -9.05
C PHE A 75 2.89 -16.90 -8.36
N LEU A 76 1.97 -16.30 -7.59
CA LEU A 76 0.91 -17.03 -6.92
C LEU A 76 0.07 -17.82 -7.93
N LEU A 77 -0.35 -17.18 -9.02
CA LEU A 77 -1.14 -17.83 -10.06
C LEU A 77 -0.34 -18.93 -10.79
N LEU A 78 0.94 -18.70 -11.05
CA LEU A 78 1.83 -19.70 -11.64
C LEU A 78 2.00 -20.92 -10.73
N ILE A 79 2.16 -20.71 -9.42
CA ILE A 79 2.21 -21.78 -8.41
C ILE A 79 0.92 -22.59 -8.44
N LEU A 80 -0.25 -21.93 -8.41
CA LEU A 80 -1.55 -22.59 -8.48
C LEU A 80 -1.71 -23.39 -9.79
N HIS A 81 -1.32 -22.82 -10.93
CA HIS A 81 -1.38 -23.47 -12.23
C HIS A 81 -0.51 -24.72 -12.29
N LEU A 82 0.76 -24.62 -11.86
CA LEU A 82 1.69 -25.73 -11.87
C LEU A 82 1.28 -26.83 -10.87
N ALA A 83 0.81 -26.46 -9.68
CA ALA A 83 0.30 -27.40 -8.69
C ALA A 83 -0.94 -28.15 -9.20
N TYR A 84 -1.85 -27.46 -9.88
CA TYR A 84 -3.01 -28.10 -10.51
C TYR A 84 -2.60 -29.11 -11.59
N ARG A 85 -1.65 -28.75 -12.47
CA ARG A 85 -1.12 -29.70 -13.46
C ARG A 85 -0.47 -30.91 -12.82
N LEU A 86 0.21 -30.74 -11.68
CA LEU A 86 0.86 -31.83 -10.96
C LEU A 86 -0.14 -32.83 -10.35
N ILE A 87 -1.34 -32.37 -9.97
CA ILE A 87 -2.41 -33.25 -9.48
C ILE A 87 -2.93 -34.17 -10.63
N GLY A 88 -2.81 -33.76 -11.90
CA GLY A 88 -3.03 -34.64 -13.07
C GLY A 88 -4.47 -34.73 -13.57
N VAL A 89 -5.34 -33.79 -13.19
CA VAL A 89 -6.80 -33.83 -13.41
C VAL A 89 -7.20 -33.89 -14.90
N HIS A 90 -6.35 -33.39 -15.80
CA HIS A 90 -6.67 -33.27 -17.23
C HIS A 90 -6.02 -34.33 -18.14
N ASP A 91 -5.03 -35.10 -17.67
CA ASP A 91 -4.42 -36.16 -18.49
C ASP A 91 -5.26 -37.46 -18.48
N GLU A 92 -6.02 -37.72 -17.41
CA GLU A 92 -6.82 -38.95 -17.29
C GLU A 92 -8.19 -38.86 -18.00
N GLN A 93 -8.83 -37.69 -18.05
CA GLN A 93 -10.15 -37.52 -18.71
C GLN A 93 -10.07 -37.39 -20.24
N ARG A 94 -8.90 -37.02 -20.79
CA ARG A 94 -8.73 -36.88 -22.24
C ARG A 94 -8.40 -38.23 -22.91
N ASN A 95 -7.78 -39.14 -22.17
CA ASN A 95 -7.48 -40.49 -22.65
C ASN A 95 -8.69 -41.43 -22.64
N THR A 96 -9.79 -41.10 -21.97
CA THR A 96 -11.03 -41.91 -21.98
C THR A 96 -12.03 -41.51 -23.06
N HIS A 97 -11.84 -40.37 -23.73
CA HIS A 97 -12.67 -39.95 -24.88
C HIS A 97 -11.92 -39.98 -26.23
N ALA A 98 -10.68 -40.48 -26.24
CA ALA A 98 -9.89 -40.71 -27.45
C ALA A 98 -9.96 -42.17 -27.95
N GLU A 99 -10.98 -42.93 -27.53
CA GLU A 99 -11.39 -44.16 -28.22
C GLU A 99 -12.36 -43.81 -29.35
N GLY A 100 -11.78 -43.24 -30.41
CA GLY A 100 -12.39 -42.98 -31.70
C GLY A 100 -11.27 -42.99 -32.72
N ALA A 101 -11.00 -44.17 -33.28
CA ALA A 101 -9.86 -44.50 -34.10
C ALA A 101 -9.72 -43.67 -35.38
N GLU A 102 -8.49 -43.68 -35.92
CA GLU A 102 -8.05 -43.25 -37.25
C GLU A 102 -7.58 -41.79 -37.43
N GLU A 103 -6.52 -41.38 -36.73
CA GLU A 103 -5.59 -40.36 -37.26
C GLU A 103 -4.16 -40.42 -36.66
N GLU A 104 -3.72 -41.62 -36.27
CA GLU A 104 -2.47 -41.81 -35.49
C GLU A 104 -1.23 -42.10 -36.35
N VAL A 105 -1.00 -41.35 -37.45
CA VAL A 105 0.25 -41.53 -38.24
C VAL A 105 0.98 -40.25 -38.66
N LEU A 106 0.44 -39.03 -38.53
CA LEU A 106 1.10 -37.86 -39.18
C LEU A 106 1.43 -36.61 -38.35
N HIS A 107 1.43 -36.66 -37.01
CA HIS A 107 1.93 -35.54 -36.20
C HIS A 107 2.80 -35.98 -35.01
N GLN A 108 3.88 -36.71 -35.28
CA GLN A 108 5.06 -36.75 -34.40
C GLN A 108 5.90 -35.48 -34.61
N HIS A 109 5.44 -34.35 -34.09
CA HIS A 109 6.29 -33.18 -33.85
C HIS A 109 6.16 -32.74 -32.38
N THR A 110 7.07 -33.27 -31.57
CA THR A 110 7.74 -32.59 -30.44
C THR A 110 6.89 -31.58 -29.65
N SER A 111 6.01 -32.07 -28.78
CA SER A 111 5.74 -31.36 -27.53
C SER A 111 6.40 -32.16 -26.42
N VAL A 112 7.49 -31.64 -25.86
CA VAL A 112 8.12 -32.22 -24.68
C VAL A 112 7.18 -31.94 -23.51
N SER A 113 6.28 -32.85 -23.18
CA SER A 113 5.50 -32.76 -21.95
C SER A 113 6.46 -32.99 -20.77
N ALA A 114 6.50 -32.03 -19.84
CA ALA A 114 7.37 -32.15 -18.67
C ALA A 114 6.92 -33.32 -17.80
N THR A 115 7.86 -34.18 -17.37
CA THR A 115 7.55 -35.28 -16.44
C THR A 115 7.03 -34.73 -15.10
N PRO A 116 6.22 -35.48 -14.34
CA PRO A 116 5.77 -35.06 -13.01
C PRO A 116 6.92 -34.70 -12.05
N ALA A 117 8.05 -35.41 -12.16
CA ALA A 117 9.27 -35.10 -11.42
C ALA A 117 9.88 -33.75 -11.82
N THR A 118 9.96 -33.44 -13.11
CA THR A 118 10.39 -32.11 -13.58
C THR A 118 9.42 -31.02 -13.13
N LEU A 119 8.12 -31.28 -13.21
CA LEU A 119 7.08 -30.32 -12.87
C LEU A 119 7.13 -29.93 -11.37
N VAL A 120 7.31 -30.90 -10.46
CA VAL A 120 7.45 -30.59 -9.04
C VAL A 120 8.72 -29.80 -8.73
N LEU A 121 9.83 -30.05 -9.43
CA LEU A 121 11.06 -29.27 -9.29
C LEU A 121 10.88 -27.82 -9.78
N VAL A 122 10.24 -27.63 -10.93
CA VAL A 122 9.90 -26.29 -11.44
C VAL A 122 8.95 -25.57 -10.47
N LEU A 123 7.96 -26.28 -9.92
CA LEU A 123 7.06 -25.72 -8.91
C LEU A 123 7.83 -25.24 -7.67
N MET A 124 8.76 -26.04 -7.13
CA MET A 124 9.58 -25.62 -5.98
C MET A 124 10.50 -24.44 -6.32
N LEU A 125 11.07 -24.40 -7.53
CA LEU A 125 11.86 -23.27 -8.01
C LEU A 125 11.04 -21.97 -8.05
N VAL A 126 9.81 -22.04 -8.58
CA VAL A 126 8.90 -20.88 -8.63
C VAL A 126 8.48 -20.45 -7.22
N VAL A 127 8.23 -21.39 -6.30
CA VAL A 127 7.95 -21.09 -4.89
C VAL A 127 9.14 -20.37 -4.25
N GLY A 128 10.37 -20.85 -4.48
CA GLY A 128 11.59 -20.17 -4.03
C GLY A 128 11.73 -18.75 -4.57
N LEU A 129 11.50 -18.55 -5.88
CA LEU A 129 11.50 -17.22 -6.49
C LEU A 129 10.43 -16.30 -5.89
N SER A 130 9.23 -16.82 -5.66
CA SER A 130 8.15 -16.06 -5.01
C SER A 130 8.52 -15.65 -3.58
N PHE A 131 9.24 -16.51 -2.84
CA PHE A 131 9.77 -16.17 -1.51
C PHE A 131 10.85 -15.10 -1.51
N THR A 132 11.65 -14.99 -2.57
CA THR A 132 12.60 -13.86 -2.69
C THR A 132 11.93 -12.52 -2.93
N HIS A 133 10.67 -12.56 -3.34
CA HIS A 133 9.92 -11.39 -3.76
C HIS A 133 8.93 -10.91 -2.69
N HIS A 134 8.12 -11.81 -2.12
CA HIS A 134 7.11 -11.40 -1.14
C HIS A 134 6.75 -12.51 -0.13
N ALA A 135 6.73 -12.14 1.16
CA ALA A 135 6.49 -13.06 2.28
C ALA A 135 5.08 -13.68 2.30
N MET A 136 4.08 -13.02 1.70
CA MET A 136 2.73 -13.63 1.59
C MET A 136 2.68 -14.91 0.75
N THR A 137 3.77 -15.25 0.04
CA THR A 137 3.94 -16.59 -0.54
C THR A 137 3.71 -17.68 0.51
N LEU A 138 4.01 -17.42 1.80
CA LEU A 138 3.71 -18.35 2.90
C LEU A 138 2.23 -18.79 2.95
N MET A 139 1.30 -17.93 2.52
CA MET A 139 -0.14 -18.22 2.58
C MET A 139 -0.55 -19.35 1.62
N VAL A 140 0.23 -19.64 0.57
CA VAL A 140 -0.04 -20.75 -0.36
C VAL A 140 0.46 -22.10 0.14
N LEU A 141 1.33 -22.13 1.17
CA LEU A 141 2.00 -23.36 1.59
C LEU A 141 1.04 -24.48 2.01
N PRO A 142 -0.07 -24.23 2.73
CA PRO A 142 -1.00 -25.31 3.08
C PRO A 142 -1.71 -25.90 1.86
N SER A 143 -2.13 -25.05 0.91
CA SER A 143 -2.68 -25.48 -0.37
C SER A 143 -1.68 -26.30 -1.19
N LEU A 144 -0.42 -25.86 -1.23
CA LEU A 144 0.67 -26.57 -1.91
C LEU A 144 0.99 -27.90 -1.23
N GLY A 145 1.01 -27.95 0.10
CA GLY A 145 1.24 -29.17 0.87
C GLY A 145 0.20 -30.25 0.57
N ILE A 146 -1.07 -29.88 0.47
CA ILE A 146 -2.15 -30.78 0.05
C ILE A 146 -1.90 -31.30 -1.38
N ALA A 147 -1.58 -30.40 -2.32
CA ALA A 147 -1.32 -30.77 -3.71
C ALA A 147 -0.11 -31.71 -3.88
N LEU A 148 0.99 -31.44 -3.15
CA LEU A 148 2.19 -32.27 -3.15
C LEU A 148 1.92 -33.65 -2.54
N TRP A 149 1.17 -33.71 -1.44
CA TRP A 149 0.79 -34.97 -0.82
C TRP A 149 -0.08 -35.82 -1.76
N TRP A 150 -1.11 -35.22 -2.36
CA TRP A 150 -1.99 -35.90 -3.31
C TRP A 150 -1.22 -36.44 -4.50
N SER A 151 -0.35 -35.61 -5.10
CA SER A 151 0.42 -35.99 -6.29
C SER A 151 1.66 -36.84 -6.00
N ARG A 152 2.00 -37.11 -4.72
CA ARG A 152 3.23 -37.82 -4.31
C ARG A 152 3.49 -39.12 -5.08
N PRO A 153 2.50 -40.00 -5.33
CA PRO A 153 2.74 -41.23 -6.09
C PRO A 153 3.29 -40.98 -7.50
N ARG A 154 3.02 -39.82 -8.12
CA ARG A 154 3.42 -39.48 -9.49
C ARG A 154 4.88 -39.04 -9.61
N TRP A 155 5.43 -38.38 -8.59
CA TRP A 155 6.77 -37.77 -8.64
C TRP A 155 7.75 -38.31 -7.58
N GLY A 156 7.25 -38.90 -6.50
CA GLY A 156 8.03 -39.27 -5.33
C GLY A 156 8.75 -40.62 -5.40
N ALA A 157 8.57 -41.38 -6.49
CA ALA A 157 9.21 -42.69 -6.68
C ALA A 157 10.72 -42.59 -6.96
N ASN A 158 11.19 -41.49 -7.55
CA ASN A 158 12.60 -41.30 -7.89
C ASN A 158 13.35 -40.61 -6.74
N PRO A 159 14.37 -41.24 -6.13
CA PRO A 159 15.13 -40.64 -5.02
C PRO A 159 15.88 -39.37 -5.42
N ARG A 160 16.24 -39.22 -6.71
CA ARG A 160 16.86 -37.98 -7.21
C ARG A 160 15.94 -36.77 -7.06
N THR A 161 14.63 -36.95 -7.21
CA THR A 161 13.66 -35.87 -7.04
C THR A 161 13.74 -35.33 -5.61
N TRP A 162 13.80 -36.21 -4.60
CA TRP A 162 13.91 -35.80 -3.19
C TRP A 162 15.19 -35.03 -2.88
N LEU A 163 16.31 -35.39 -3.50
CA LEU A 163 17.57 -34.64 -3.37
C LEU A 163 17.49 -33.25 -4.03
N LEU A 164 16.79 -33.13 -5.16
CA LEU A 164 16.70 -31.90 -5.94
C LEU A 164 15.61 -30.93 -5.45
N LEU A 165 14.57 -31.40 -4.76
CA LEU A 165 13.52 -30.53 -4.20
C LEU A 165 14.04 -29.40 -3.31
N PRO A 166 14.86 -29.67 -2.26
CA PRO A 166 15.40 -28.59 -1.44
C PRO A 166 16.32 -27.68 -2.25
N LEU A 167 17.10 -28.21 -3.19
CA LEU A 167 17.94 -27.39 -4.06
C LEU A 167 17.11 -26.45 -4.93
N ALA A 168 16.03 -26.94 -5.54
CA ALA A 168 15.11 -26.14 -6.34
C ALA A 168 14.45 -25.02 -5.50
N LEU A 169 14.04 -25.32 -4.27
CA LEU A 169 13.43 -24.34 -3.37
C LEU A 169 14.44 -23.29 -2.85
N LEU A 170 15.65 -23.73 -2.46
CA LEU A 170 16.63 -22.89 -1.77
C LEU A 170 17.54 -22.11 -2.71
N THR A 171 17.80 -22.60 -3.93
CA THR A 171 18.70 -21.90 -4.89
C THR A 171 18.20 -20.48 -5.21
N PRO A 172 16.90 -20.24 -5.49
CA PRO A 172 16.39 -18.89 -5.65
C PRO A 172 16.67 -17.99 -4.45
N LEU A 173 16.60 -18.51 -3.21
CA LEU A 173 16.80 -17.71 -2.00
C LEU A 173 18.21 -17.12 -1.90
N LEU A 174 19.18 -17.63 -2.66
CA LEU A 174 20.51 -17.02 -2.79
C LEU A 174 20.44 -15.60 -3.36
N LEU A 175 19.35 -15.20 -4.05
CA LEU A 175 19.13 -13.82 -4.48
C LEU A 175 19.12 -12.83 -3.30
N TYR A 176 18.77 -13.27 -2.09
CA TYR A 176 18.89 -12.41 -0.90
C TYR A 176 20.33 -12.01 -0.58
N LEU A 177 21.34 -12.78 -1.01
CA LEU A 177 22.75 -12.41 -0.85
C LEU A 177 23.11 -11.12 -1.61
N TYR A 178 22.24 -10.65 -2.52
CA TYR A 178 22.38 -9.32 -3.11
C TYR A 178 22.39 -8.21 -2.05
N LEU A 179 21.63 -8.35 -0.96
CA LEU A 179 21.55 -7.36 0.11
C LEU A 179 22.93 -7.11 0.75
N PRO A 180 23.61 -8.09 1.35
CA PRO A 180 24.93 -7.86 1.93
C PRO A 180 26.01 -7.49 0.90
N LEU A 181 25.86 -7.92 -0.36
CA LEU A 181 26.79 -7.56 -1.43
C LEU A 181 26.64 -6.11 -1.90
N ARG A 182 25.46 -5.51 -1.75
CA ARG A 182 25.13 -4.17 -2.28
C ARG A 182 24.76 -3.16 -1.20
N SER A 183 24.75 -3.51 0.08
CA SER A 183 24.35 -2.61 1.17
C SER A 183 25.37 -1.54 1.54
N GLY A 184 26.56 -1.51 0.93
CA GLY A 184 27.60 -0.53 1.25
C GLY A 184 27.27 0.93 0.85
N PRO A 185 28.03 1.94 1.35
CA PRO A 185 27.72 3.36 1.16
C PRO A 185 27.71 3.86 -0.29
N GLY A 186 28.73 3.52 -1.09
CA GLY A 186 28.72 3.85 -2.52
C GLY A 186 27.61 3.09 -3.28
N PRO A 187 27.45 1.79 -3.01
CA PRO A 187 26.42 0.98 -3.60
C PRO A 187 24.96 1.38 -3.42
N SER A 188 24.59 1.70 -2.18
CA SER A 188 23.24 1.99 -1.71
C SER A 188 23.28 3.22 -0.80
N PRO A 189 23.57 4.41 -1.34
CA PRO A 189 23.77 5.63 -0.55
C PRO A 189 22.52 6.04 0.25
N TRP A 190 21.32 5.61 -0.15
CA TRP A 190 20.09 5.85 0.60
C TRP A 190 20.09 5.19 2.00
N TYR A 191 20.84 4.10 2.21
CA TYR A 191 21.02 3.52 3.54
C TYR A 191 22.10 4.21 4.39
N HIS A 192 22.88 5.13 3.81
CA HIS A 192 24.03 5.76 4.45
C HIS A 192 23.96 7.27 4.25
N GLN A 193 23.16 7.93 5.08
CA GLN A 193 22.96 9.38 4.98
C GLN A 193 24.11 10.13 5.66
N PRO A 194 24.74 11.13 5.02
CA PRO A 194 25.74 11.98 5.68
C PRO A 194 25.12 12.70 6.88
N LEU A 195 25.71 12.58 8.08
CA LEU A 195 25.20 13.22 9.29
C LEU A 195 26.31 13.43 10.35
N GLY A 196 27.06 14.53 10.24
CA GLY A 196 28.23 14.77 11.10
C GLY A 196 29.40 13.84 10.78
N ASP A 197 30.18 13.48 11.80
CA ASP A 197 31.41 12.70 11.65
C ASP A 197 31.17 11.23 11.27
N ALA A 198 30.00 10.68 11.60
CA ALA A 198 29.61 9.31 11.27
C ALA A 198 28.29 9.30 10.49
N PRO A 199 28.18 8.58 9.36
CA PRO A 199 26.95 8.55 8.59
C PRO A 199 25.82 7.89 9.37
N LEU A 200 24.60 8.41 9.21
CA LEU A 200 23.38 7.75 9.63
C LEU A 200 23.18 6.50 8.77
N THR A 201 23.48 5.35 9.36
CA THR A 201 23.35 4.04 8.73
C THR A 201 21.99 3.43 9.07
N LEU A 202 21.13 3.27 8.06
CA LEU A 202 19.77 2.72 8.19
C LEU A 202 19.73 1.19 8.03
N TYR A 203 20.77 0.60 7.44
CA TYR A 203 20.96 -0.83 7.32
C TYR A 203 22.42 -1.18 7.57
N HIS A 204 22.68 -1.97 8.61
CA HIS A 204 24.03 -2.45 8.91
C HIS A 204 24.30 -3.77 8.16
N ASN A 205 25.48 -3.90 7.58
CA ASN A 205 25.85 -5.11 6.84
C ASN A 205 26.31 -6.24 7.78
N ASP A 206 25.37 -6.73 8.59
CA ASP A 206 25.57 -7.82 9.54
C ASP A 206 24.44 -8.84 9.46
N TRP A 207 24.62 -9.98 10.12
CA TRP A 207 23.66 -11.09 10.06
C TRP A 207 22.33 -10.76 10.75
N THR A 208 22.35 -9.91 11.77
CA THR A 208 21.15 -9.52 12.53
C THR A 208 20.23 -8.67 11.65
N SER A 209 20.79 -7.63 11.04
CA SER A 209 20.09 -6.73 10.12
C SER A 209 19.61 -7.47 8.87
N PHE A 210 20.44 -8.36 8.33
CA PHE A 210 20.05 -9.22 7.21
C PHE A 210 18.84 -10.09 7.54
N LEU A 211 18.89 -10.83 8.65
CA LEU A 211 17.77 -11.68 9.07
C LEU A 211 16.52 -10.86 9.39
N ALA A 212 16.67 -9.70 10.03
CA ALA A 212 15.55 -8.80 10.32
C ALA A 212 14.89 -8.27 9.03
N PHE A 213 15.68 -7.94 8.01
CA PHE A 213 15.17 -7.47 6.72
C PHE A 213 14.48 -8.59 5.94
N VAL A 214 15.14 -9.73 5.75
CA VAL A 214 14.60 -10.87 4.98
C VAL A 214 13.35 -11.47 5.63
N SER A 215 13.27 -11.47 6.97
CA SER A 215 12.06 -11.90 7.69
C SER A 215 10.95 -10.85 7.73
N GLY A 216 11.20 -9.63 7.23
CA GLY A 216 10.26 -8.51 7.28
C GLY A 216 10.10 -7.87 8.67
N ARG A 217 10.86 -8.30 9.69
CA ARG A 217 10.79 -7.75 11.05
C ARG A 217 11.17 -6.27 11.10
N SER A 218 12.07 -5.81 10.23
CA SER A 218 12.49 -4.41 10.19
C SER A 218 11.43 -3.45 9.66
N ILE A 219 10.37 -3.97 9.02
CA ILE A 219 9.28 -3.19 8.40
C ILE A 219 7.89 -3.63 8.89
N ALA A 220 7.82 -4.52 9.87
CA ALA A 220 6.56 -5.03 10.38
C ALA A 220 5.83 -3.98 11.23
N VAL A 221 4.57 -3.70 10.86
CA VAL A 221 3.67 -2.76 11.54
C VAL A 221 2.79 -3.41 12.63
N GLY A 222 3.07 -4.68 12.93
CA GLY A 222 2.38 -5.45 13.98
C GLY A 222 1.04 -6.06 13.56
N PHE A 223 0.39 -6.71 14.53
CA PHE A 223 -0.90 -7.35 14.38
C PHE A 223 -1.90 -6.79 15.39
N ARG A 224 -3.17 -6.73 14.97
CA ARG A 224 -4.32 -6.40 15.81
C ARG A 224 -4.63 -7.57 16.73
N GLU A 225 -5.24 -7.26 17.87
CA GLU A 225 -5.93 -8.25 18.69
C GLU A 225 -7.24 -8.70 18.02
N LEU A 226 -7.89 -9.74 18.59
CA LEU A 226 -9.12 -10.31 18.04
C LEU A 226 -10.25 -9.27 17.90
N SER A 227 -10.45 -8.41 18.90
CA SER A 227 -11.46 -7.34 18.86
C SER A 227 -11.20 -6.37 17.71
N GLY A 228 -9.94 -5.98 17.51
CA GLY A 228 -9.50 -5.15 16.41
C GLY A 228 -9.69 -5.82 15.05
N ALA A 229 -9.42 -7.12 14.94
CA ALA A 229 -9.67 -7.89 13.72
C ALA A 229 -11.16 -8.02 13.38
N VAL A 230 -12.01 -8.23 14.39
CA VAL A 230 -13.48 -8.26 14.23
C VAL A 230 -14.00 -6.91 13.76
N ALA A 231 -13.45 -5.80 14.27
CA ALA A 231 -13.82 -4.45 13.81
C ALA A 231 -13.52 -4.23 12.32
N GLN A 232 -12.57 -4.97 11.73
CA GLN A 232 -12.24 -4.88 10.30
C GLN A 232 -13.21 -5.61 9.37
N LEU A 233 -14.19 -6.37 9.89
CA LEU A 233 -15.14 -7.09 9.03
C LEU A 233 -15.97 -6.14 8.15
N SER A 234 -16.31 -4.94 8.65
CA SER A 234 -17.02 -3.92 7.89
C SER A 234 -16.17 -3.37 6.73
N GLN A 235 -14.90 -3.10 6.98
CA GLN A 235 -13.94 -2.68 5.95
C GLN A 235 -13.71 -3.80 4.93
N ALA A 236 -13.53 -5.04 5.37
CA ALA A 236 -13.38 -6.19 4.50
C ALA A 236 -14.61 -6.35 3.58
N TRP A 237 -15.82 -6.22 4.13
CA TRP A 237 -17.06 -6.26 3.37
C TRP A 237 -17.14 -5.14 2.32
N LEU A 238 -16.76 -3.91 2.69
CA LEU A 238 -16.68 -2.79 1.77
C LEU A 238 -15.70 -3.08 0.62
N LEU A 239 -14.50 -3.57 0.95
CA LEU A 239 -13.48 -3.92 -0.04
C LEU A 239 -14.00 -4.98 -1.02
N TRP A 240 -14.64 -6.05 -0.55
CA TRP A 240 -15.26 -7.06 -1.43
C TRP A 240 -16.33 -6.47 -2.35
N ARG A 241 -17.19 -5.60 -1.82
CA ARG A 241 -18.26 -4.95 -2.60
C ARG A 241 -17.74 -4.00 -3.67
N LEU A 242 -16.67 -3.24 -3.39
CA LEU A 242 -16.08 -2.30 -4.35
C LEU A 242 -15.46 -3.02 -5.55
N HIS A 243 -14.99 -4.25 -5.36
CA HIS A 243 -14.22 -4.97 -6.38
C HIS A 243 -15.04 -5.99 -7.19
N PHE A 244 -16.18 -6.44 -6.67
CA PHE A 244 -17.04 -7.42 -7.36
C PHE A 244 -18.49 -6.98 -7.54
N PHE A 245 -18.93 -5.91 -6.86
CA PHE A 245 -20.34 -5.57 -6.71
C PHE A 245 -21.18 -6.73 -6.14
N LEU A 246 -22.46 -6.48 -5.84
CA LEU A 246 -23.31 -7.54 -5.29
C LEU A 246 -23.48 -8.74 -6.26
N PRO A 247 -23.70 -8.54 -7.58
CA PRO A 247 -23.85 -9.67 -8.50
C PRO A 247 -22.57 -10.53 -8.60
N GLY A 248 -21.39 -9.92 -8.61
CA GLY A 248 -20.13 -10.66 -8.62
C GLY A 248 -19.94 -11.47 -7.35
N LEU A 249 -20.25 -10.92 -6.17
CA LEU A 249 -20.19 -11.67 -4.91
C LEU A 249 -21.14 -12.88 -4.90
N VAL A 250 -22.36 -12.74 -5.44
CA VAL A 250 -23.29 -13.87 -5.61
C VAL A 250 -22.69 -14.94 -6.52
N LEU A 251 -22.10 -14.56 -7.65
CA LEU A 251 -21.44 -15.50 -8.55
C LEU A 251 -20.22 -16.18 -7.93
N ILE A 252 -19.46 -15.50 -7.07
CA ILE A 252 -18.36 -16.12 -6.32
C ILE A 252 -18.88 -17.25 -5.44
N VAL A 253 -19.93 -17.00 -4.64
CA VAL A 253 -20.53 -18.02 -3.77
C VAL A 253 -21.12 -19.17 -4.58
N LEU A 254 -21.83 -18.86 -5.67
CA LEU A 254 -22.36 -19.87 -6.59
C LEU A 254 -21.25 -20.71 -7.22
N GLY A 255 -20.12 -20.09 -7.55
CA GLY A 255 -18.96 -20.76 -8.12
C GLY A 255 -18.33 -21.76 -7.17
N LEU A 256 -18.20 -21.38 -5.90
CA LEU A 256 -17.76 -22.28 -4.85
C LEU A 256 -18.74 -23.45 -4.67
N TYR A 257 -20.05 -23.18 -4.69
CA TYR A 257 -21.08 -24.23 -4.67
C TYR A 257 -20.98 -25.17 -5.88
N VAL A 258 -20.78 -24.64 -7.09
CA VAL A 258 -20.56 -25.43 -8.31
C VAL A 258 -19.34 -26.33 -8.17
N LEU A 259 -18.21 -25.81 -7.68
CA LEU A 259 -16.99 -26.60 -7.45
C LEU A 259 -17.22 -27.74 -6.46
N LEU A 260 -17.95 -27.48 -5.37
CA LEU A 260 -18.31 -28.49 -4.37
C LEU A 260 -19.24 -29.57 -4.96
N ARG A 261 -20.28 -29.15 -5.70
CA ARG A 261 -21.24 -30.06 -6.35
C ARG A 261 -20.56 -30.93 -7.40
N ALA A 262 -19.69 -30.34 -8.21
CA ALA A 262 -18.90 -31.03 -9.22
C ALA A 262 -17.73 -31.85 -8.64
N ARG A 263 -17.51 -31.78 -7.31
CA ARG A 263 -16.40 -32.45 -6.61
C ARG A 263 -15.04 -32.11 -7.23
N ASN A 264 -14.86 -30.86 -7.65
CA ASN A 264 -13.60 -30.36 -8.19
C ASN A 264 -12.61 -30.06 -7.05
N TRP A 265 -12.28 -31.11 -6.30
CA TRP A 265 -11.37 -31.09 -5.17
C TRP A 265 -9.99 -30.50 -5.46
N PRO A 266 -9.38 -30.69 -6.65
CA PRO A 266 -8.10 -30.07 -6.98
C PRO A 266 -8.15 -28.54 -6.88
N VAL A 267 -9.17 -27.90 -7.49
CA VAL A 267 -9.32 -26.43 -7.40
C VAL A 267 -9.66 -26.01 -5.98
N LEU A 268 -10.55 -26.75 -5.29
CA LEU A 268 -10.92 -26.45 -3.90
C LEU A 268 -9.72 -26.51 -2.95
N ALA A 269 -8.89 -27.55 -3.03
CA ALA A 269 -7.69 -27.73 -2.23
C ALA A 269 -6.65 -26.61 -2.47
N LEU A 270 -6.55 -26.13 -3.71
CA LEU A 270 -5.62 -25.07 -4.08
C LEU A 270 -6.10 -23.67 -3.69
N THR A 271 -7.41 -23.42 -3.69
CA THR A 271 -7.96 -22.07 -3.55
C THR A 271 -8.59 -21.77 -2.19
N VAL A 272 -9.25 -22.74 -1.54
CA VAL A 272 -9.97 -22.51 -0.27
C VAL A 272 -9.01 -22.29 0.91
N PRO A 273 -7.98 -23.12 1.16
CA PRO A 273 -7.06 -22.87 2.27
C PRO A 273 -6.30 -21.55 2.10
N LEU A 274 -5.82 -21.26 0.89
CA LEU A 274 -5.23 -19.97 0.52
C LEU A 274 -6.16 -18.81 0.86
N PHE A 275 -7.42 -18.88 0.44
CA PHE A 275 -8.43 -17.85 0.70
C PHE A 275 -8.63 -17.61 2.20
N LEU A 276 -8.84 -18.67 2.97
CA LEU A 276 -9.13 -18.56 4.41
C LEU A 276 -7.94 -18.00 5.18
N LEU A 277 -6.73 -18.45 4.87
CA LEU A 277 -5.51 -17.97 5.52
C LEU A 277 -5.23 -16.52 5.17
N GLN A 278 -5.34 -16.15 3.90
CA GLN A 278 -5.13 -14.78 3.45
C GLN A 278 -6.19 -13.83 4.03
N GLN A 279 -7.47 -14.22 4.04
CA GLN A 279 -8.53 -13.41 4.61
C GLN A 279 -8.36 -13.25 6.12
N GLY A 280 -7.97 -14.33 6.82
CA GLY A 280 -7.62 -14.27 8.24
C GLY A 280 -6.45 -13.32 8.48
N PHE A 281 -5.34 -13.50 7.77
CA PHE A 281 -4.17 -12.62 7.86
C PHE A 281 -4.55 -11.14 7.66
N ASN A 282 -5.33 -10.81 6.63
CA ASN A 282 -5.71 -9.44 6.32
C ASN A 282 -6.54 -8.77 7.42
N LEU A 283 -7.31 -9.53 8.21
CA LEU A 283 -8.08 -8.97 9.33
C LEU A 283 -7.17 -8.62 10.52
N PHE A 284 -6.10 -9.40 10.72
CA PHE A 284 -5.19 -9.19 11.84
C PHE A 284 -4.04 -8.24 11.50
N TYR A 285 -3.62 -8.10 10.24
CA TYR A 285 -2.46 -7.31 9.90
C TYR A 285 -2.73 -5.79 9.97
N ASN A 286 -1.91 -5.06 10.72
CA ASN A 286 -2.16 -3.65 11.04
C ASN A 286 -1.41 -2.68 10.10
N ILE A 287 -1.73 -2.71 8.80
CA ILE A 287 -1.11 -1.84 7.79
C ILE A 287 -2.10 -0.81 7.24
N GLY A 288 -1.60 0.38 6.88
CA GLY A 288 -2.42 1.51 6.41
C GLY A 288 -3.05 1.31 5.04
N ASP A 289 -2.40 0.54 4.16
CA ASP A 289 -2.80 0.28 2.78
C ASP A 289 -3.28 -1.18 2.57
N ILE A 290 -4.02 -1.72 3.54
CA ILE A 290 -4.45 -3.14 3.56
C ILE A 290 -5.15 -3.62 2.27
N LEU A 291 -5.70 -2.72 1.45
CA LEU A 291 -6.34 -3.05 0.17
C LEU A 291 -5.45 -3.89 -0.76
N VAL A 292 -4.14 -3.62 -0.83
CA VAL A 292 -3.23 -4.34 -1.74
C VAL A 292 -3.04 -5.81 -1.33
N TYR A 293 -3.23 -6.12 -0.05
CA TYR A 293 -3.18 -7.47 0.50
C TYR A 293 -4.41 -8.31 0.11
N TYR A 294 -5.45 -7.70 -0.46
CA TYR A 294 -6.60 -8.43 -1.00
C TYR A 294 -6.41 -8.88 -2.45
N ILE A 295 -5.33 -8.50 -3.15
CA ILE A 295 -5.08 -8.94 -4.54
C ILE A 295 -5.14 -10.47 -4.69
N PRO A 296 -4.48 -11.28 -3.83
CA PRO A 296 -4.62 -12.75 -3.87
C PRO A 296 -6.07 -13.23 -3.70
N LEU A 297 -6.84 -12.57 -2.84
CA LEU A 297 -8.25 -12.90 -2.61
C LEU A 297 -9.11 -12.56 -3.83
N TYR A 298 -8.88 -11.41 -4.46
CA TYR A 298 -9.57 -11.02 -5.68
C TYR A 298 -9.26 -11.95 -6.85
N LEU A 299 -8.01 -12.43 -6.95
CA LEU A 299 -7.64 -13.47 -7.90
C LEU A 299 -8.45 -14.76 -7.66
N VAL A 300 -8.50 -15.26 -6.43
CA VAL A 300 -9.27 -16.46 -6.07
C VAL A 300 -10.77 -16.28 -6.29
N GLY A 301 -11.32 -15.13 -5.88
CA GLY A 301 -12.72 -14.79 -6.11
C GLY A 301 -13.07 -14.79 -7.60
N THR A 302 -12.20 -14.22 -8.43
CA THR A 302 -12.36 -14.22 -9.89
C THR A 302 -12.37 -15.65 -10.47
N ILE A 303 -11.52 -16.55 -9.94
CA ILE A 303 -11.53 -17.96 -10.32
C ILE A 303 -12.86 -18.62 -9.94
N TRP A 304 -13.34 -18.45 -8.71
CA TRP A 304 -14.62 -19.03 -8.29
C TRP A 304 -15.78 -18.50 -9.13
N LEU A 305 -15.84 -17.18 -9.34
CA LEU A 305 -16.83 -16.56 -10.23
C LEU A 305 -16.82 -17.19 -11.62
N ALA A 306 -15.64 -17.41 -12.21
CA ALA A 306 -15.52 -18.03 -13.53
C ALA A 306 -16.17 -19.43 -13.59
N PHE A 307 -16.05 -20.25 -12.54
CA PHE A 307 -16.71 -21.56 -12.48
C PHE A 307 -18.24 -21.46 -12.44
N ALA A 308 -18.81 -20.43 -11.79
CA ALA A 308 -20.24 -20.20 -11.84
C ALA A 308 -20.71 -19.89 -13.25
N VAL A 309 -20.02 -18.95 -13.92
CA VAL A 309 -20.39 -18.50 -15.27
C VAL A 309 -20.18 -19.62 -16.29
N ASP A 310 -19.12 -20.42 -16.14
CA ASP A 310 -18.85 -21.60 -16.99
C ASP A 310 -19.96 -22.65 -16.86
N ALA A 311 -20.40 -22.96 -15.64
CA ALA A 311 -21.46 -23.92 -15.41
C ALA A 311 -22.81 -23.44 -15.96
N ILE A 312 -23.14 -22.16 -15.80
CA ILE A 312 -24.36 -21.56 -16.34
C ILE A 312 -24.33 -21.57 -17.87
N GLY A 313 -23.26 -21.03 -18.48
CA GLY A 313 -23.11 -20.95 -19.93
C GLY A 313 -23.04 -22.34 -20.58
N GLY A 314 -22.30 -23.27 -19.97
CA GLY A 314 -22.21 -24.65 -20.45
C GLY A 314 -23.54 -25.41 -20.38
N SER A 315 -24.30 -25.23 -19.29
CA SER A 315 -25.63 -25.86 -19.16
C SER A 315 -26.60 -25.36 -20.23
N MET A 316 -26.59 -24.06 -20.53
CA MET A 316 -27.43 -23.50 -21.59
C MET A 316 -26.97 -23.94 -22.99
N ALA A 317 -25.66 -23.95 -23.25
CA ALA A 317 -25.13 -24.42 -24.52
C ALA A 317 -25.52 -25.88 -24.81
N ASN A 318 -25.55 -26.73 -23.78
CA ASN A 318 -26.01 -28.11 -23.91
C ASN A 318 -27.51 -28.20 -24.25
N VAL A 319 -28.35 -27.31 -23.72
CA VAL A 319 -29.78 -27.24 -24.06
C VAL A 319 -29.96 -26.78 -25.51
N GLU A 320 -29.24 -25.73 -25.92
CA GLU A 320 -29.28 -25.23 -27.30
C GLU A 320 -28.84 -26.29 -28.31
N GLN A 321 -27.78 -27.04 -27.98
CA GLN A 321 -27.30 -28.11 -28.84
C GLN A 321 -28.36 -29.21 -29.02
N LYS A 322 -29.04 -29.62 -27.94
CA LYS A 322 -30.13 -30.61 -28.01
C LYS A 322 -31.29 -30.12 -28.88
N VAL A 323 -31.72 -28.87 -28.71
CA VAL A 323 -32.79 -28.27 -29.53
C VAL A 323 -32.38 -28.24 -30.99
N THR A 324 -31.14 -27.87 -31.29
CA THR A 324 -30.63 -27.82 -32.67
C THR A 324 -30.54 -29.22 -33.29
N GLU A 325 -30.15 -30.23 -32.51
CA GLU A 325 -30.11 -31.64 -32.95
C GLU A 325 -31.53 -32.18 -33.23
N GLU A 326 -32.51 -31.85 -32.38
CA GLU A 326 -33.92 -32.20 -32.60
C GLU A 326 -34.51 -31.52 -33.84
N GLU A 327 -34.27 -30.21 -34.04
CA GLU A 327 -34.67 -29.48 -35.23
C GLU A 327 -34.06 -30.09 -36.50
N ARG A 328 -32.77 -30.44 -36.45
CA ARG A 328 -32.07 -31.06 -37.58
C ARG A 328 -32.60 -32.46 -37.90
N ALA A 329 -32.90 -33.27 -36.88
CA ALA A 329 -33.52 -34.58 -37.06
C ALA A 329 -34.93 -34.46 -37.67
N ALA A 330 -35.73 -33.48 -37.23
CA ALA A 330 -37.04 -33.18 -37.81
C ALA A 330 -36.94 -32.73 -39.28
N ASP A 331 -35.95 -31.89 -39.61
CA ASP A 331 -35.68 -31.44 -40.98
C ASP A 331 -35.22 -32.58 -41.89
N GLU A 332 -34.37 -33.49 -41.41
CA GLU A 332 -33.93 -34.67 -42.16
C GLU A 332 -35.11 -35.64 -42.41
N GLN A 333 -35.98 -35.83 -41.41
CA GLN A 333 -37.20 -36.64 -41.55
C GLN A 333 -38.21 -36.00 -42.52
N ALA A 334 -38.36 -34.67 -42.50
CA ALA A 334 -39.16 -33.92 -43.47
C ALA A 334 -38.57 -33.93 -44.89
N GLN A 335 -37.25 -34.06 -45.03
CA GLN A 335 -36.58 -34.20 -46.32
C GLN A 335 -36.81 -35.57 -46.96
N MET A 336 -36.93 -36.63 -46.16
CA MET A 336 -37.22 -38.01 -46.61
C MET A 336 -38.69 -38.26 -46.98
N ALA A 337 -39.61 -37.33 -46.69
CA ALA A 337 -41.01 -37.42 -47.13
C ALA A 337 -41.15 -37.25 -48.67
N PRO A 338 -42.06 -37.99 -49.35
CA PRO A 338 -42.23 -37.93 -50.80
C PRO A 338 -42.56 -36.50 -51.27
N ALA A 339 -41.87 -36.06 -52.33
CA ALA A 339 -41.75 -34.66 -52.69
C ALA A 339 -43.08 -33.96 -53.09
N ALA A 340 -43.38 -32.85 -52.41
CA ALA A 340 -44.07 -31.71 -53.00
C ALA A 340 -43.19 -30.46 -52.74
N ASN A 341 -42.81 -29.75 -53.80
CA ASN A 341 -42.04 -28.49 -53.80
C ASN A 341 -40.55 -28.51 -53.40
N TRP A 342 -39.71 -28.96 -54.33
CA TRP A 342 -38.26 -28.72 -54.33
C TRP A 342 -37.87 -27.21 -54.27
N ARG A 343 -38.75 -26.30 -54.74
CA ARG A 343 -38.52 -24.84 -54.71
C ARG A 343 -38.67 -24.21 -53.32
N GLU A 344 -39.47 -24.79 -52.42
CA GLU A 344 -39.54 -24.36 -51.01
C GLU A 344 -38.35 -24.89 -50.20
N LYS A 345 -37.90 -26.13 -50.50
CA LYS A 345 -36.70 -26.72 -49.89
C LYS A 345 -35.42 -25.90 -50.16
N GLN A 346 -35.31 -25.21 -51.30
CA GLN A 346 -34.17 -24.32 -51.58
C GLN A 346 -34.27 -22.95 -50.89
N ARG A 347 -35.48 -22.38 -50.73
CA ARG A 347 -35.65 -21.10 -50.01
C ARG A 347 -35.40 -21.21 -48.50
N ALA A 348 -35.69 -22.36 -47.89
CA ALA A 348 -35.37 -22.62 -46.47
C ALA A 348 -33.87 -22.82 -46.22
N LYS A 349 -33.10 -23.18 -47.27
CA LYS A 349 -31.65 -23.43 -47.18
C LYS A 349 -30.81 -22.15 -47.23
N GLU A 350 -31.40 -21.03 -47.62
CA GLU A 350 -30.70 -19.75 -47.72
C GLU A 350 -30.81 -18.92 -46.43
N LYS A 351 -29.69 -18.92 -45.70
CA LYS A 351 -29.22 -17.83 -44.83
C LYS A 351 -30.12 -17.48 -43.63
N ARG A 352 -30.18 -18.37 -42.64
CA ARG A 352 -30.18 -17.88 -41.24
C ARG A 352 -28.74 -17.46 -40.93
N PRO A 353 -28.43 -16.17 -40.70
CA PRO A 353 -27.12 -15.79 -40.18
C PRO A 353 -26.90 -16.55 -38.86
N PRO A 354 -25.66 -16.87 -38.48
CA PRO A 354 -25.41 -17.49 -37.18
C PRO A 354 -25.84 -16.47 -36.11
N ALA A 355 -27.02 -16.68 -35.53
CA ALA A 355 -27.44 -15.95 -34.34
C ALA A 355 -26.43 -16.30 -33.24
N LEU A 356 -25.99 -15.31 -32.48
CA LEU A 356 -25.22 -15.57 -31.27
C LEU A 356 -26.07 -16.48 -30.36
N PRO A 357 -25.52 -17.62 -29.89
CA PRO A 357 -26.28 -18.49 -29.00
C PRO A 357 -26.67 -17.73 -27.73
N LEU A 358 -27.85 -18.00 -27.18
CA LEU A 358 -28.36 -17.42 -25.93
C LEU A 358 -27.39 -17.65 -24.77
N SER A 359 -26.71 -18.80 -24.76
CA SER A 359 -25.61 -19.11 -23.84
C SER A 359 -24.47 -18.08 -23.91
N ALA A 360 -24.05 -17.68 -25.11
CA ALA A 360 -23.04 -16.63 -25.30
C ALA A 360 -23.58 -15.25 -24.90
N LEU A 361 -24.84 -14.93 -25.21
CA LEU A 361 -25.47 -13.67 -24.78
C LEU A 361 -25.53 -13.55 -23.25
N LEU A 362 -25.84 -14.64 -22.54
CA LEU A 362 -25.88 -14.65 -21.08
C LEU A 362 -24.49 -14.47 -20.46
N VAL A 363 -23.44 -15.09 -21.02
CA VAL A 363 -22.08 -14.83 -20.54
C VAL A 363 -21.66 -13.40 -20.85
N LEU A 364 -22.09 -12.84 -21.98
CA LEU A 364 -21.85 -11.43 -22.32
C LEU A 364 -22.56 -10.47 -21.37
N THR A 365 -23.69 -10.81 -20.73
CA THR A 365 -24.27 -9.92 -19.71
C THR A 365 -23.38 -9.81 -18.48
N VAL A 366 -22.59 -10.83 -18.15
CA VAL A 366 -21.59 -10.78 -17.07
C VAL A 366 -20.44 -9.82 -17.41
N PHE A 367 -20.20 -9.53 -18.69
CA PHE A 367 -19.25 -8.51 -19.15
C PHE A 367 -19.60 -7.10 -18.61
N TRP A 368 -20.85 -6.88 -18.18
CA TRP A 368 -21.23 -5.66 -17.48
C TRP A 368 -20.38 -5.40 -16.24
N LEU A 369 -19.94 -6.43 -15.50
CA LEU A 369 -19.12 -6.27 -14.29
C LEU A 369 -17.75 -5.60 -14.57
N PRO A 370 -16.88 -6.15 -15.44
CA PRO A 370 -15.62 -5.49 -15.78
C PRO A 370 -15.84 -4.11 -16.40
N PHE A 371 -16.86 -3.96 -17.26
CA PHE A 371 -17.20 -2.65 -17.84
C PHE A 371 -17.57 -1.61 -16.77
N GLN A 372 -18.40 -2.00 -15.80
CA GLN A 372 -18.82 -1.14 -14.70
C GLN A 372 -17.63 -0.73 -13.83
N LEU A 373 -16.70 -1.66 -13.52
CA LEU A 373 -15.47 -1.32 -12.80
C LEU A 373 -14.64 -0.29 -13.56
N GLY A 374 -14.41 -0.53 -14.86
CA GLY A 374 -13.71 0.39 -15.73
C GLY A 374 -14.33 1.79 -15.71
N GLN A 375 -15.64 1.89 -15.93
CA GLN A 375 -16.33 3.19 -15.90
C GLN A 375 -16.25 3.87 -14.52
N THR A 376 -16.37 3.11 -13.43
CA THR A 376 -16.41 3.67 -12.08
C THR A 376 -15.05 4.23 -11.65
N TYR A 377 -13.96 3.55 -11.99
CA TYR A 377 -12.64 3.82 -11.42
C TYR A 377 -11.61 4.40 -12.39
N PHE A 378 -11.87 4.41 -13.71
CA PHE A 378 -10.90 4.90 -14.71
C PHE A 378 -10.37 6.30 -14.38
N SER A 379 -11.25 7.26 -14.09
CA SER A 379 -10.84 8.64 -13.80
C SER A 379 -10.08 8.79 -12.49
N GLN A 380 -10.28 7.89 -11.53
CA GLN A 380 -9.60 7.90 -10.23
C GLN A 380 -8.20 7.27 -10.30
N LEU A 381 -8.01 6.36 -11.26
CA LEU A 381 -6.77 5.61 -11.45
C LEU A 381 -5.88 6.19 -12.56
N ASP A 382 -6.36 7.20 -13.29
CA ASP A 382 -5.57 7.89 -14.29
C ASP A 382 -4.39 8.64 -13.66
N GLN A 383 -3.18 8.11 -13.88
CA GLN A 383 -1.92 8.68 -13.39
C GLN A 383 -1.27 9.66 -14.39
N SER A 384 -1.88 9.90 -15.55
CA SER A 384 -1.25 10.67 -16.65
C SER A 384 -0.93 12.13 -16.29
N ALA A 385 -1.66 12.70 -15.34
CA ALA A 385 -1.49 14.09 -14.89
C ALA A 385 -0.99 14.22 -13.43
N VAL A 386 -0.62 13.12 -12.77
CA VAL A 386 -0.22 13.14 -11.36
C VAL A 386 1.21 13.67 -11.21
N THR A 387 1.33 14.93 -10.83
CA THR A 387 2.61 15.67 -10.74
C THR A 387 2.91 16.19 -9.33
N GLY A 388 2.08 15.89 -8.33
CA GLY A 388 2.15 16.50 -6.99
C GLY A 388 3.52 16.41 -6.32
N ALA A 389 4.21 15.28 -6.41
CA ALA A 389 5.57 15.13 -5.86
C ALA A 389 6.57 16.10 -6.52
N ARG A 390 6.48 16.31 -7.84
CA ARG A 390 7.32 17.29 -8.56
C ARG A 390 6.92 18.73 -8.23
N THR A 391 5.62 19.01 -8.15
CA THR A 391 5.12 20.34 -7.76
C THR A 391 5.65 20.75 -6.39
N LEU A 392 5.75 19.81 -5.44
CA LEU A 392 6.37 20.04 -4.14
C LEU A 392 7.89 20.19 -4.25
N TRP A 393 8.57 19.30 -4.97
CA TRP A 393 10.04 19.19 -4.93
C TRP A 393 10.82 20.04 -5.91
N ASP A 394 10.27 20.44 -7.05
CA ASP A 394 10.99 21.27 -8.01
C ASP A 394 11.40 22.63 -7.41
N PRO A 395 10.54 23.34 -6.66
CA PRO A 395 10.95 24.55 -5.93
C PRO A 395 12.01 24.27 -4.85
N ILE A 396 11.85 23.21 -4.07
CA ILE A 396 12.82 22.80 -3.03
C ILE A 396 14.19 22.53 -3.67
N ALA A 397 14.22 21.79 -4.78
CA ALA A 397 15.44 21.41 -5.47
C ALA A 397 16.17 22.59 -6.11
N GLN A 398 15.43 23.63 -6.49
CA GLN A 398 16.01 24.89 -7.00
C GLN A 398 16.54 25.77 -5.86
N ALA A 399 15.87 25.77 -4.70
CA ALA A 399 16.21 26.61 -3.56
C ALA A 399 17.31 26.02 -2.66
N ALA A 400 17.41 24.69 -2.57
CA ALA A 400 18.28 24.00 -1.62
C ALA A 400 19.78 24.24 -1.88
N PRO A 401 20.53 24.75 -0.90
CA PRO A 401 21.98 24.86 -1.01
C PRO A 401 22.66 23.50 -1.12
N PRO A 402 23.86 23.43 -1.72
CA PRO A 402 24.65 22.21 -1.70
C PRO A 402 24.98 21.78 -0.26
N ASN A 403 25.04 20.47 -0.02
CA ASN A 403 25.38 19.87 1.29
C ASN A 403 24.43 20.25 2.46
N ALA A 404 23.25 20.80 2.18
CA ALA A 404 22.26 21.13 3.21
C ALA A 404 21.67 19.87 3.89
N ILE A 405 21.08 20.08 5.07
CA ILE A 405 20.16 19.12 5.70
C ILE A 405 18.74 19.65 5.53
N LEU A 406 17.87 18.86 4.92
CA LEU A 406 16.46 19.16 4.69
C LEU A 406 15.60 18.34 5.63
N ILE A 407 14.67 18.99 6.33
CA ILE A 407 13.85 18.36 7.36
C ILE A 407 12.37 18.55 7.04
N SER A 408 11.59 17.49 7.24
CA SER A 408 10.13 17.55 7.33
C SER A 408 9.62 16.77 8.54
N ASN A 409 8.41 17.10 8.97
CA ASN A 409 7.65 16.30 9.92
C ASN A 409 7.06 15.02 9.32
N ASP A 410 7.17 14.80 8.01
CA ASP A 410 6.61 13.64 7.31
C ASP A 410 7.65 12.95 6.41
N ARG A 411 7.78 11.63 6.57
CA ARG A 411 8.59 10.75 5.72
C ARG A 411 8.28 10.93 4.24
N ASN A 412 7.00 10.93 3.86
CA ASN A 412 6.58 10.91 2.46
C ASN A 412 6.97 12.18 1.72
N GLU A 413 7.18 13.28 2.44
CA GLU A 413 7.65 14.52 1.86
C GLU A 413 9.17 14.50 1.64
N ILE A 414 9.95 13.70 2.38
CA ILE A 414 11.41 13.57 2.21
C ILE A 414 11.79 12.51 1.19
N VAL A 415 11.05 11.41 1.09
CA VAL A 415 11.37 10.27 0.20
C VAL A 415 11.66 10.67 -1.26
N PRO A 416 11.00 11.67 -1.88
CA PRO A 416 11.34 12.08 -3.24
C PRO A 416 12.78 12.57 -3.41
N LEU A 417 13.45 13.05 -2.35
CA LEU A 417 14.88 13.41 -2.38
C LEU A 417 15.73 12.29 -2.98
N PHE A 418 15.46 11.04 -2.63
CA PHE A 418 16.21 9.88 -3.12
C PHE A 418 16.04 9.68 -4.63
N TYR A 419 14.87 10.03 -5.19
CA TYR A 419 14.67 10.03 -6.64
C TYR A 419 15.51 11.14 -7.30
N TYR A 420 15.51 12.36 -6.74
CA TYR A 420 16.33 13.45 -7.28
C TYR A 420 17.81 13.08 -7.28
N GLN A 421 18.28 12.40 -6.23
CA GLN A 421 19.67 11.96 -6.10
C GLN A 421 20.01 10.80 -7.04
N ALA A 422 19.27 9.70 -6.97
CA ALA A 422 19.63 8.46 -7.66
C ALA A 422 19.23 8.44 -9.15
N VAL A 423 18.19 9.18 -9.53
CA VAL A 423 17.65 9.16 -10.90
C VAL A 423 17.92 10.47 -11.63
N ALA A 424 17.65 11.62 -10.99
CA ALA A 424 17.85 12.92 -11.64
C ALA A 424 19.28 13.45 -11.54
N GLY A 425 20.14 12.86 -10.69
CA GLY A 425 21.51 13.31 -10.45
C GLY A 425 21.59 14.70 -9.81
N LYS A 426 20.54 15.14 -9.11
CA LYS A 426 20.43 16.44 -8.42
C LYS A 426 20.47 16.25 -6.91
N LEU A 427 20.80 17.32 -6.18
CA LEU A 427 20.82 17.34 -4.71
C LEU A 427 21.73 16.24 -4.10
N THR A 428 22.76 15.83 -4.83
CA THR A 428 23.76 14.87 -4.34
C THR A 428 24.49 15.47 -3.14
N GLY A 429 24.53 14.75 -2.01
CA GLY A 429 25.13 15.23 -0.76
C GLY A 429 24.18 16.00 0.17
N VAL A 430 22.96 16.29 -0.28
CA VAL A 430 21.90 16.79 0.62
C VAL A 430 21.38 15.63 1.48
N THR A 431 21.18 15.87 2.77
CA THR A 431 20.60 14.86 3.68
C THR A 431 19.14 15.19 3.95
N GLY A 432 18.26 14.22 3.79
CA GLY A 432 16.85 14.35 4.19
C GLY A 432 16.61 13.67 5.53
N LEU A 433 16.01 14.38 6.49
CA LEU A 433 15.64 13.84 7.80
C LEU A 433 14.15 14.03 8.10
N PHE A 434 13.59 13.09 8.84
CA PHE A 434 12.22 13.12 9.32
C PHE A 434 12.09 12.28 10.61
N PRO A 435 11.07 12.53 11.45
CA PRO A 435 10.82 11.71 12.63
C PRO A 435 10.60 10.24 12.27
N GLY A 436 11.22 9.33 13.02
CA GLY A 436 11.14 7.89 12.82
C GLY A 436 12.05 7.34 11.71
N ILE A 437 12.94 8.16 11.13
CA ILE A 437 13.91 7.68 10.12
C ILE A 437 14.84 6.57 10.66
N ALA A 438 15.16 6.63 11.96
CA ALA A 438 15.88 5.58 12.68
C ALA A 438 15.19 5.30 14.03
N PRO A 439 15.27 4.07 14.56
CA PRO A 439 14.58 3.65 15.78
C PRO A 439 15.33 4.09 17.05
N ASP A 440 15.74 5.35 17.12
CA ASP A 440 16.46 5.91 18.26
C ASP A 440 15.97 7.32 18.63
N ALA A 441 16.28 7.75 19.85
CA ALA A 441 15.73 8.98 20.45
C ALA A 441 16.07 10.26 19.67
N ARG A 442 17.12 10.25 18.83
CA ARG A 442 17.51 11.41 18.01
C ARG A 442 16.44 11.79 16.99
N PHE A 443 15.61 10.84 16.58
CA PHE A 443 14.59 11.05 15.56
C PHE A 443 13.19 10.72 16.07
N ALA A 444 12.97 10.69 17.39
CA ALA A 444 11.67 10.33 17.96
C ALA A 444 10.55 11.31 17.55
N ASP A 445 10.89 12.58 17.40
CA ASP A 445 9.97 13.67 17.08
C ASP A 445 10.67 14.73 16.20
N ILE A 446 9.92 15.73 15.75
CA ILE A 446 10.45 16.77 14.86
C ILE A 446 11.49 17.66 15.53
N ALA A 447 11.34 18.02 16.81
CA ALA A 447 12.32 18.82 17.51
C ALA A 447 13.60 18.03 17.79
N ALA A 448 13.49 16.75 18.18
CA ALA A 448 14.63 15.85 18.28
C ALA A 448 15.43 15.79 16.98
N THR A 449 14.71 15.66 15.86
CA THR A 449 15.29 15.57 14.53
C THR A 449 16.02 16.85 14.15
N VAL A 450 15.44 18.01 14.44
CA VAL A 450 16.06 19.33 14.22
C VAL A 450 17.29 19.50 15.11
N SER A 451 17.20 19.23 16.42
CA SER A 451 18.33 19.32 17.35
C SER A 451 19.47 18.37 16.95
N THR A 452 19.14 17.17 16.48
CA THR A 452 20.14 16.23 15.95
C THR A 452 20.81 16.78 14.71
N ALA A 453 20.05 17.37 13.77
CA ALA A 453 20.63 18.02 12.60
C ALA A 453 21.61 19.12 13.04
N LEU A 454 21.15 20.08 13.85
CA LEU A 454 21.94 21.22 14.31
C LEU A 454 23.21 20.82 15.06
N SER A 455 23.12 19.83 15.96
CA SER A 455 24.26 19.38 16.77
C SER A 455 25.30 18.58 15.97
N THR A 456 24.89 17.91 14.90
CA THR A 456 25.79 17.15 14.02
C THR A 456 26.29 17.95 12.82
N SER A 457 25.77 19.16 12.58
CA SER A 457 26.01 19.96 11.38
C SER A 457 26.91 21.18 11.63
N ARG A 458 28.16 20.99 12.10
CA ARG A 458 29.06 22.14 12.34
C ARG A 458 29.26 23.03 11.11
N ASP A 459 29.21 22.46 9.90
CA ASP A 459 29.40 23.19 8.63
C ASP A 459 28.28 22.94 7.60
N ARG A 460 27.08 22.49 8.02
CA ARG A 460 25.97 22.21 7.10
C ARG A 460 24.74 23.04 7.47
N PRO A 461 24.17 23.81 6.52
CA PRO A 461 22.98 24.59 6.82
C PRO A 461 21.75 23.67 6.92
N VAL A 462 20.91 23.93 7.93
CA VAL A 462 19.71 23.15 8.23
C VAL A 462 18.47 23.92 7.80
N TYR A 463 17.61 23.29 7.01
CA TYR A 463 16.38 23.88 6.52
C TYR A 463 15.18 22.96 6.75
N LEU A 464 14.05 23.58 7.06
CA LEU A 464 12.75 22.96 6.89
C LEU A 464 12.34 23.09 5.42
N ILE A 465 11.75 22.04 4.85
CA ILE A 465 11.29 22.09 3.44
C ILE A 465 9.99 22.88 3.24
N LYS A 466 9.34 23.26 4.34
CA LYS A 466 8.12 24.05 4.42
C LYS A 466 8.06 24.75 5.78
N ALA A 467 7.24 25.79 5.89
CA ALA A 467 6.94 26.39 7.17
C ALA A 467 6.27 25.38 8.12
N MET A 468 6.76 25.30 9.36
CA MET A 468 6.18 24.49 10.42
C MET A 468 5.94 25.36 11.66
N PRO A 469 4.85 26.17 11.66
CA PRO A 469 4.53 27.08 12.75
C PRO A 469 4.51 26.38 14.10
N GLY A 470 5.08 27.05 15.11
CA GLY A 470 5.23 26.51 16.45
C GLY A 470 6.60 25.90 16.76
N LEU A 471 7.36 25.42 15.76
CA LEU A 471 8.78 25.08 15.99
C LEU A 471 9.63 26.29 16.39
N ALA A 472 9.18 27.50 16.02
CA ALA A 472 9.75 28.75 16.49
C ALA A 472 9.72 28.87 18.03
N ALA A 473 8.90 28.09 18.75
CA ALA A 473 8.94 28.11 20.21
C ALA A 473 10.26 27.58 20.77
N ARG A 474 10.92 26.67 20.05
CA ARG A 474 12.17 26.01 20.47
C ARG A 474 13.40 26.46 19.70
N PHE A 475 13.23 26.79 18.41
CA PHE A 475 14.32 27.14 17.50
C PHE A 475 14.20 28.58 17.00
N ASP A 476 15.29 29.12 16.46
CA ASP A 476 15.23 30.35 15.68
C ASP A 476 14.99 30.00 14.21
N LEU A 477 13.93 30.57 13.62
CA LEU A 477 13.47 30.26 12.28
C LEU A 477 13.51 31.54 11.44
N THR A 478 14.27 31.50 10.34
CA THR A 478 14.40 32.64 9.42
C THR A 478 13.95 32.24 8.01
N PRO A 479 13.17 33.09 7.30
CA PRO A 479 12.84 32.82 5.91
C PRO A 479 14.10 32.66 5.05
N ALA A 480 14.15 31.61 4.24
CA ALA A 480 15.17 31.42 3.20
C ALA A 480 14.51 31.52 1.82
N THR A 481 15.24 31.16 0.75
CA THR A 481 14.64 31.04 -0.58
C THR A 481 13.43 30.10 -0.53
N PRO A 482 12.20 30.59 -0.80
CA PRO A 482 11.00 29.77 -0.64
C PRO A 482 11.08 28.46 -1.46
N PRO A 483 10.56 27.34 -0.92
CA PRO A 483 9.75 27.22 0.30
C PRO A 483 10.56 26.98 1.58
N LEU A 484 11.89 27.12 1.53
CA LEU A 484 12.77 26.74 2.64
C LEU A 484 12.68 27.74 3.81
N VAL A 485 12.81 27.20 5.03
CA VAL A 485 12.97 27.99 6.27
C VAL A 485 14.26 27.56 6.93
N ALA A 486 15.19 28.49 7.11
CA ALA A 486 16.46 28.22 7.78
C ALA A 486 16.23 28.07 9.29
N VAL A 487 16.90 27.08 9.88
CA VAL A 487 16.78 26.75 11.29
C VAL A 487 18.12 26.94 11.99
N HIS A 488 18.08 27.60 13.14
CA HIS A 488 19.24 27.79 14.00
C HIS A 488 18.89 27.41 15.44
N GLU A 489 19.91 27.05 16.22
CA GLU A 489 19.74 26.94 17.67
C GLU A 489 19.34 28.30 18.23
N ARG A 490 18.31 28.29 19.08
CA ARG A 490 17.88 29.50 19.77
C ARG A 490 18.94 29.85 20.80
N THR A 491 19.51 31.04 20.67
CA THR A 491 20.36 31.59 21.73
C THR A 491 19.49 31.80 22.98
N ALA A 492 20.00 31.47 24.17
CA ALA A 492 19.26 31.67 25.41
C ALA A 492 18.82 33.14 25.53
N VAL A 493 17.51 33.39 25.43
CA VAL A 493 16.92 34.71 25.61
C VAL A 493 16.36 34.77 27.02
N GLN A 494 16.77 35.79 27.78
CA GLN A 494 16.23 36.05 29.11
C GLN A 494 15.00 36.97 28.98
N PRO A 495 13.91 36.69 29.71
CA PRO A 495 12.76 37.60 29.72
C PRO A 495 13.16 38.96 30.32
N THR A 496 12.61 40.04 29.77
CA THR A 496 12.76 41.40 30.31
C THR A 496 12.11 41.49 31.68
N VAL A 497 10.93 40.86 31.84
CA VAL A 497 10.25 40.72 33.14
C VAL A 497 10.45 39.30 33.64
N ALA A 498 11.35 39.12 34.60
CA ALA A 498 11.55 37.85 35.28
C ALA A 498 10.43 37.60 36.31
N VAL A 499 9.84 36.41 36.24
CA VAL A 499 8.75 35.97 37.13
C VAL A 499 9.18 34.74 37.94
N ASN A 500 9.82 33.75 37.31
CA ASN A 500 10.28 32.50 37.95
C ASN A 500 9.24 31.82 38.86
N GLN A 501 8.00 31.70 38.37
CA GLN A 501 6.89 31.14 39.14
C GLN A 501 6.56 29.71 38.69
N PRO A 502 6.53 28.73 39.62
CA PRO A 502 6.08 27.38 39.31
C PRO A 502 4.62 27.34 38.86
N TYR A 503 4.33 26.50 37.87
CA TYR A 503 3.03 26.28 37.26
C TYR A 503 2.84 24.79 36.93
N GLY A 504 2.64 23.99 37.98
CA GLY A 504 2.56 22.54 37.87
C GLY A 504 3.90 21.95 37.37
N PRO A 505 3.93 21.23 36.22
CA PRO A 505 5.15 20.65 35.64
C PRO A 505 6.04 21.66 34.88
N LEU A 506 5.65 22.93 34.87
CA LEU A 506 6.35 24.02 34.19
C LEU A 506 6.76 25.10 35.19
N THR A 507 7.74 25.92 34.82
CA THR A 507 8.01 27.21 35.47
C THR A 507 7.89 28.33 34.45
N LEU A 508 7.10 29.36 34.75
CA LEU A 508 7.09 30.60 33.98
C LEU A 508 8.32 31.41 34.38
N LEU A 509 9.36 31.38 33.56
CA LEU A 509 10.60 32.15 33.79
C LEU A 509 10.32 33.65 33.76
N GLY A 510 9.42 34.08 32.87
CA GLY A 510 9.06 35.48 32.72
C GLY A 510 8.30 35.76 31.44
N PHE A 511 8.13 37.03 31.14
CA PHE A 511 7.50 37.48 29.91
C PHE A 511 8.07 38.79 29.37
N ASP A 512 7.87 39.03 28.09
CA ASP A 512 8.01 40.34 27.47
C ASP A 512 6.66 40.82 26.99
N TRP A 513 6.51 42.14 26.92
CA TRP A 513 5.32 42.76 26.36
C TRP A 513 5.72 43.91 25.44
N GLN A 514 5.13 43.94 24.26
CA GLN A 514 5.38 44.97 23.25
C GLN A 514 4.05 45.46 22.71
N ARG A 515 3.74 46.74 22.95
CA ARG A 515 2.51 47.35 22.46
C ARG A 515 2.75 48.00 21.10
N HIS A 516 1.91 47.64 20.14
CA HIS A 516 1.83 48.27 18.83
C HIS A 516 0.53 49.09 18.72
N THR A 517 0.29 49.70 17.56
CA THR A 517 -0.86 50.59 17.34
C THR A 517 -2.21 49.89 17.46
N GLU A 518 -2.31 48.63 17.00
CA GLU A 518 -3.59 47.88 16.93
C GLU A 518 -3.57 46.57 17.74
N ASN A 519 -2.41 46.18 18.27
CA ASN A 519 -2.25 44.94 19.03
C ASN A 519 -1.14 45.05 20.07
N VAL A 520 -1.07 44.03 20.92
CA VAL A 520 0.01 43.82 21.86
C VAL A 520 0.54 42.41 21.70
N VAL A 521 1.86 42.29 21.65
CA VAL A 521 2.56 41.02 21.58
C VAL A 521 3.08 40.69 22.97
N VAL A 522 2.60 39.60 23.55
CA VAL A 522 3.08 39.03 24.80
C VAL A 522 3.95 37.82 24.47
N THR A 523 5.20 37.84 24.92
CA THR A 523 6.12 36.70 24.76
C THR A 523 6.29 36.02 26.11
N LEU A 524 5.95 34.73 26.21
CA LEU A 524 6.09 33.94 27.43
C LEU A 524 7.32 33.03 27.36
N TYR A 525 8.02 32.87 28.47
CA TYR A 525 9.21 32.04 28.60
C TYR A 525 8.94 30.92 29.61
N TRP A 526 8.81 29.69 29.12
CA TRP A 526 8.51 28.51 29.92
C TRP A 526 9.73 27.62 30.06
N GLN A 527 10.01 27.16 31.27
CA GLN A 527 10.92 26.03 31.51
C GLN A 527 10.10 24.77 31.79
N VAL A 528 10.51 23.65 31.19
CA VAL A 528 9.89 22.34 31.41
C VAL A 528 10.60 21.65 32.56
N ASP A 529 9.92 21.49 33.69
CA ASP A 529 10.50 20.84 34.87
C ASP A 529 10.14 19.36 34.92
N GLU A 530 8.94 19.00 34.43
CA GLU A 530 8.45 17.62 34.33
C GLU A 530 7.76 17.37 32.98
N GLN A 531 7.72 16.11 32.54
CA GLN A 531 7.09 15.73 31.27
C GLN A 531 5.56 15.95 31.32
N LEU A 532 5.02 16.63 30.31
CA LEU A 532 3.58 16.81 30.16
C LEU A 532 2.97 15.60 29.47
N ALA A 533 1.89 15.05 30.04
CA ALA A 533 1.25 13.82 29.57
C ALA A 533 0.33 14.04 28.36
N GLN A 534 -0.07 15.28 28.07
CA GLN A 534 -1.05 15.63 27.04
C GLN A 534 -0.77 17.00 26.42
N ASP A 535 -1.53 17.32 25.37
CA ASP A 535 -1.45 18.58 24.65
C ASP A 535 -2.37 19.63 25.31
N TYR A 536 -1.78 20.74 25.75
CA TYR A 536 -2.50 21.85 26.37
C TYR A 536 -2.67 23.03 25.39
N THR A 537 -3.57 23.96 25.73
CA THR A 537 -3.72 25.26 25.07
C THR A 537 -3.36 26.35 26.09
N THR A 538 -2.47 27.26 25.71
CA THR A 538 -2.16 28.45 26.49
C THR A 538 -3.24 29.49 26.24
N THR A 539 -3.81 30.04 27.31
CA THR A 539 -4.63 31.25 27.27
C THR A 539 -3.84 32.40 27.88
N VAL A 540 -3.80 33.51 27.16
CA VAL A 540 -3.26 34.78 27.63
C VAL A 540 -4.38 35.80 27.62
N GLN A 541 -4.64 36.42 28.76
CA GLN A 541 -5.69 37.42 28.90
C GLN A 541 -5.14 38.71 29.49
N LEU A 542 -5.62 39.83 28.97
CA LEU A 542 -5.36 41.16 29.52
C LEU A 542 -6.63 41.65 30.19
N LEU A 543 -6.52 42.01 31.47
CA LEU A 543 -7.63 42.50 32.28
C LEU A 543 -7.42 43.96 32.67
N ASP A 544 -8.49 44.73 32.83
CA ASP A 544 -8.46 46.09 33.37
C ASP A 544 -8.35 46.10 34.91
N GLY A 545 -8.27 47.30 35.51
CA GLY A 545 -8.17 47.46 36.96
C GLY A 545 -9.40 46.98 37.76
N ASN A 546 -10.52 46.67 37.09
CA ASN A 546 -11.73 46.10 37.69
C ASN A 546 -11.82 44.58 37.45
N GLY A 547 -10.81 43.98 36.81
CA GLY A 547 -10.80 42.56 36.43
C GLY A 547 -11.61 42.24 35.17
N ALA A 548 -12.08 43.24 34.41
CA ALA A 548 -12.78 43.01 33.16
C ALA A 548 -11.80 42.68 32.03
N LYS A 549 -12.13 41.67 31.22
CA LYS A 549 -11.27 41.21 30.12
C LYS A 549 -11.24 42.21 28.96
N LEU A 550 -10.06 42.74 28.68
CA LEU A 550 -9.76 43.66 27.58
C LEU A 550 -9.38 42.93 26.30
N ALA A 551 -8.58 41.88 26.40
CA ALA A 551 -8.14 41.09 25.26
C ALA A 551 -7.80 39.65 25.67
N GLN A 552 -7.82 38.72 24.71
CA GLN A 552 -7.45 37.32 24.92
C GLN A 552 -6.85 36.71 23.66
N ASP A 553 -5.90 35.81 23.82
CA ASP A 553 -5.44 34.88 22.80
C ASP A 553 -5.33 33.47 23.38
N ASP A 554 -5.83 32.48 22.63
CA ASP A 554 -5.81 31.06 23.00
C ASP A 554 -5.14 30.27 21.88
N ALA A 555 -3.96 29.72 22.16
CA ALA A 555 -3.16 29.00 21.17
C ALA A 555 -2.54 27.73 21.76
N PRO A 556 -2.38 26.65 20.97
CA PRO A 556 -1.55 25.53 21.37
C PRO A 556 -0.09 26.00 21.41
N PRO A 557 0.60 25.94 22.56
CA PRO A 557 1.98 26.38 22.64
C PRO A 557 2.86 25.42 21.83
N GLY A 558 3.76 25.97 21.03
CA GLY A 558 4.52 25.19 20.04
C GLY A 558 3.69 24.69 18.84
N GLY A 559 2.44 25.16 18.71
CA GLY A 559 1.58 24.99 17.54
C GLY A 559 1.28 23.54 17.20
N ARG A 560 1.01 23.28 15.92
CA ARG A 560 0.70 21.92 15.41
C ARG A 560 1.90 20.98 15.45
N TYR A 561 3.10 21.52 15.26
CA TYR A 561 4.29 20.73 14.99
C TYR A 561 5.08 20.40 16.25
N TYR A 562 4.90 21.14 17.34
CA TYR A 562 5.61 20.86 18.60
C TYR A 562 4.75 21.10 19.84
N PRO A 563 3.64 20.35 20.00
CA PRO A 563 2.74 20.52 21.12
C PRO A 563 3.37 20.11 22.45
N THR A 564 2.74 20.48 23.57
CA THR A 564 3.31 20.32 24.93
C THR A 564 3.69 18.89 25.29
N SER A 565 3.00 17.86 24.76
CA SER A 565 3.37 16.47 25.04
C SER A 565 4.74 16.07 24.47
N LEU A 566 5.29 16.83 23.51
CA LEU A 566 6.62 16.61 22.92
C LEU A 566 7.73 17.45 23.56
N TRP A 567 7.37 18.36 24.48
CA TRP A 567 8.35 19.17 25.21
C TRP A 567 9.18 18.29 26.13
N LYS A 568 10.48 18.56 26.20
CA LYS A 568 11.44 17.75 26.97
C LYS A 568 11.85 18.48 28.23
N VAL A 569 12.04 17.72 29.31
CA VAL A 569 12.54 18.25 30.59
C VAL A 569 13.84 19.01 30.38
N GLY A 570 13.93 20.20 30.97
CA GLY A 570 15.05 21.13 30.86
C GLY A 570 15.00 22.05 29.64
N GLU A 571 14.03 21.90 28.73
CA GLU A 571 13.87 22.84 27.62
C GLU A 571 13.29 24.17 28.09
N VAL A 572 13.71 25.24 27.42
CA VAL A 572 13.13 26.57 27.54
C VAL A 572 12.40 26.90 26.24
N LEU A 573 11.10 27.13 26.34
CA LEU A 573 10.20 27.40 25.22
C LEU A 573 9.75 28.86 25.26
N VAL A 574 9.74 29.49 24.10
CA VAL A 574 9.37 30.90 23.94
C VAL A 574 8.11 30.98 23.10
N GLU A 575 7.00 31.38 23.71
CA GLU A 575 5.71 31.48 23.05
C GLU A 575 5.37 32.94 22.78
N GLN A 576 4.73 33.24 21.64
CA GLN A 576 4.29 34.59 21.30
C GLN A 576 2.78 34.61 21.06
N HIS A 577 2.11 35.52 21.76
CA HIS A 577 0.67 35.77 21.64
C HIS A 577 0.45 37.20 21.14
N ALA A 578 -0.32 37.35 20.07
CA ALA A 578 -0.70 38.64 19.54
C ALA A 578 -2.17 38.92 19.87
N LEU A 579 -2.41 39.81 20.83
CA LEU A 579 -3.74 40.15 21.29
C LEU A 579 -4.19 41.47 20.66
N ALA A 580 -5.38 41.49 20.06
CA ALA A 580 -6.00 42.73 19.60
C ALA A 580 -6.37 43.58 20.82
N LEU A 581 -5.81 44.79 20.91
CA LEU A 581 -6.02 45.67 22.06
C LEU A 581 -6.13 47.12 21.56
N ASP A 582 -7.22 47.79 21.93
CA ASP A 582 -7.43 49.21 21.64
C ASP A 582 -6.28 50.05 22.22
N ALA A 583 -5.78 51.02 21.47
CA ALA A 583 -4.73 51.94 21.89
C ALA A 583 -5.06 52.70 23.20
N ALA A 584 -6.36 52.95 23.48
CA ALA A 584 -6.80 53.63 24.71
C ALA A 584 -6.88 52.70 25.94
N ALA A 585 -6.86 51.37 25.75
CA ALA A 585 -7.03 50.41 26.84
C ALA A 585 -5.79 50.39 27.76
N ALA A 586 -6.01 50.35 29.08
CA ALA A 586 -4.94 50.28 30.07
C ALA A 586 -5.02 48.94 30.83
N PRO A 587 -4.33 47.89 30.35
CA PRO A 587 -4.31 46.61 31.06
C PRO A 587 -3.61 46.75 32.42
N ALA A 588 -4.22 46.18 33.45
CA ALA A 588 -3.72 46.15 34.83
C ALA A 588 -3.19 44.76 35.21
N THR A 589 -3.74 43.68 34.63
CA THR A 589 -3.33 42.30 34.93
C THR A 589 -3.16 41.49 33.65
N LEU A 590 -2.08 40.70 33.60
CA LEU A 590 -1.84 39.63 32.65
C LEU A 590 -2.20 38.29 33.31
N LEU A 591 -3.23 37.63 32.82
CA LEU A 591 -3.58 36.28 33.24
C LEU A 591 -3.02 35.27 32.23
N VAL A 592 -2.31 34.27 32.73
CA VAL A 592 -1.74 33.18 31.92
C VAL A 592 -2.16 31.84 32.51
N ALA A 593 -2.66 30.94 31.66
CA ALA A 593 -2.94 29.57 32.07
C ALA A 593 -2.74 28.59 30.90
N LEU A 594 -2.46 27.34 31.22
CA LEU A 594 -2.55 26.23 30.26
C LEU A 594 -3.74 25.36 30.64
N TYR A 595 -4.57 24.99 29.65
CA TYR A 595 -5.74 24.16 29.88
C TYR A 595 -5.91 23.08 28.82
N ASP A 596 -6.52 21.98 29.21
CA ASP A 596 -6.95 20.94 28.27
C ASP A 596 -8.16 21.44 27.51
N ARG A 597 -8.04 21.57 26.19
CA ARG A 597 -9.10 22.11 25.33
C ARG A 597 -10.36 21.25 25.31
N ALA A 598 -10.25 19.94 25.52
CA ALA A 598 -11.39 19.03 25.50
C ALA A 598 -12.22 19.11 26.79
N THR A 599 -11.56 19.27 27.94
CA THR A 599 -12.21 19.27 29.25
C THR A 599 -12.35 20.65 29.87
N VAL A 600 -11.67 21.65 29.31
CA VAL A 600 -11.54 23.02 29.85
C VAL A 600 -10.99 23.03 31.28
N THR A 601 -10.15 22.04 31.59
CA THR A 601 -9.50 21.91 32.90
C THR A 601 -8.11 22.51 32.83
N ASN A 602 -7.81 23.45 33.73
CA ASN A 602 -6.48 24.04 33.83
C ASN A 602 -5.46 23.00 34.32
N LEU A 603 -4.24 23.06 33.78
CA LEU A 603 -3.08 22.30 34.24
C LEU A 603 -2.73 22.65 35.69
N ALA A 604 -2.80 23.94 36.02
CA ALA A 604 -2.60 24.49 37.37
C ALA A 604 -3.42 25.79 37.53
N PRO A 605 -3.65 26.29 38.76
CA PRO A 605 -4.35 27.56 38.97
C PRO A 605 -3.74 28.69 38.15
N PRO A 606 -4.53 29.48 37.38
CA PRO A 606 -4.02 30.55 36.52
C PRO A 606 -3.06 31.49 37.26
N LEU A 607 -2.03 31.94 36.55
CA LEU A 607 -1.10 32.95 37.04
C LEU A 607 -1.67 34.34 36.72
N GLU A 608 -1.78 35.20 37.73
CA GLU A 608 -2.18 36.60 37.57
C GLU A 608 -1.00 37.52 37.88
N LEU A 609 -0.51 38.23 36.87
CA LEU A 609 0.68 39.07 36.93
C LEU A 609 0.27 40.54 36.77
N SER A 610 0.53 41.38 37.78
CA SER A 610 0.10 42.79 37.76
C SER A 610 1.07 43.67 36.96
N PHE A 611 0.56 44.52 36.08
CA PHE A 611 1.31 45.58 35.40
C PHE A 611 1.42 46.81 36.31
N THR A 612 2.63 47.23 36.67
CA THR A 612 2.88 48.49 37.40
C THR A 612 3.52 49.54 36.49
N ALA A 613 3.26 50.82 36.79
CA ALA A 613 3.60 51.98 35.94
C ALA A 613 5.09 52.19 35.62
N THR A 614 6.00 51.38 36.19
CA THR A 614 7.45 51.40 35.90
C THR A 614 8.07 49.99 35.77
N GLY A 615 7.27 48.95 35.52
CA GLY A 615 7.74 47.57 35.40
C GLY A 615 7.31 46.69 36.58
N VAL A 616 7.01 45.43 36.26
CA VAL A 616 6.33 44.39 37.07
C VAL A 616 7.18 43.97 38.27
N THR A 617 6.57 43.87 39.45
CA THR A 617 7.13 43.15 40.60
C THR A 617 6.21 42.02 41.03
N GLN A 618 6.80 40.91 41.49
CA GLN A 618 6.11 39.72 42.02
C GLN A 618 5.08 40.09 43.11
N PRO A 619 4.00 39.30 43.27
CA PRO A 619 3.12 39.40 44.44
C PRO A 619 3.83 39.06 45.75
#